data_AF-T0Z8F1-F1
#
_entry.id   AF-T0Z8F1-F1
#
_cell.length_a   1.000
_cell.length_b   1.000
_cell.length_c   1.000
_cell.angle_alpha   90.00
_cell.angle_beta   90.00
_cell.angle_gamma   90.00
#
_symmetry.space_group_name_H-M   'P 1'
#
loop_
_entity.id
_entity.type
_entity.pdbx_description
1 polymer ?
#
loop_
_entity_poly.entity_id
_entity_poly.type
_entity_poly.pdbx_seq_one_letter_code
_entity_poly.pdbx_strand_id
1 'polypeptide(L)' 'RIRFGKDPYEILPGAEALCLLTEWRIFRTPDWDRVKSLMARPIVIDGRNQYDPRELAGRGIDCYGIGRGRSREAR' A
#
# COMPACT_ATOMS: atom_id res chain seq x y z
N ARG A 1 16.40 -11.38 9.13
CA ARG A 1 15.50 -11.53 10.32
C ARG A 1 14.09 -11.20 9.86
N ILE A 2 13.09 -12.01 10.22
CA ILE A 2 11.68 -11.79 9.85
C ILE A 2 10.93 -11.31 11.09
N ARG A 3 9.97 -10.40 10.92
CA ARG A 3 9.07 -9.91 11.97
C ARG A 3 7.63 -10.14 11.51
N PHE A 4 6.76 -10.47 12.45
CA PHE A 4 5.34 -10.67 12.23
C PHE A 4 4.57 -9.70 13.13
N GLY A 5 3.55 -9.06 12.58
CA GLY A 5 2.58 -8.26 13.35
C GLY A 5 1.33 -9.07 13.65
N LYS A 6 0.62 -8.71 14.71
CA LYS A 6 -0.68 -9.30 15.08
C LYS A 6 -1.83 -8.69 14.28
N ASP A 7 -1.62 -7.52 13.72
CA ASP A 7 -2.53 -6.86 12.79
C ASP A 7 -1.75 -6.24 11.60
N PRO A 8 -2.46 -5.84 10.52
CA PRO A 8 -1.82 -5.33 9.30
C PRO A 8 -0.96 -4.08 9.48
N TYR A 9 -1.20 -3.28 10.52
CA TYR A 9 -0.56 -1.98 10.71
C TYR A 9 0.69 -2.05 11.58
N GLU A 10 0.83 -3.05 12.47
CA GLU A 10 1.99 -3.19 13.38
C GLU A 10 3.33 -3.33 12.65
N ILE A 11 3.32 -3.80 11.41
CA ILE A 11 4.53 -4.01 10.59
C ILE A 11 4.94 -2.79 9.77
N LEU A 12 4.09 -1.75 9.71
CA LEU A 12 4.30 -0.56 8.88
C LEU A 12 5.27 0.48 9.45
N PRO A 13 5.46 0.65 10.77
CA PRO A 13 6.36 1.67 11.32
C PRO A 13 7.75 1.64 10.69
N GLY A 14 8.10 2.72 9.98
CA GLY A 14 9.39 2.88 9.31
C GLY A 14 9.57 2.04 8.04
N ALA A 15 8.52 1.37 7.56
CA ALA A 15 8.58 0.64 6.30
C ALA A 15 8.70 1.60 5.10
N GLU A 16 9.54 1.23 4.14
CA GLU A 16 9.73 1.95 2.87
C GLU A 16 8.71 1.58 1.80
N ALA A 17 8.15 0.37 1.88
CA ALA A 17 7.16 -0.14 0.95
C ALA A 17 6.25 -1.18 1.61
N LEU A 18 4.98 -1.22 1.17
CA LEU A 18 3.99 -2.24 1.51
C LEU A 18 3.68 -3.07 0.26
N CYS A 19 3.83 -4.39 0.35
CA CYS A 19 3.50 -5.31 -0.74
C CYS A 19 2.24 -6.11 -0.43
N LEU A 20 1.19 -5.99 -1.24
CA LEU A 20 0.02 -6.85 -1.17
C LEU A 20 0.24 -8.11 -2.02
N LEU A 21 0.44 -9.25 -1.36
CA LEU A 21 0.68 -10.53 -2.04
C LEU A 21 -0.56 -11.43 -2.06
N THR A 22 -1.53 -11.18 -1.18
CA THR A 22 -2.75 -11.98 -1.04
C THR A 22 -3.97 -11.07 -0.89
N GLU A 23 -5.09 -11.46 -1.48
CA GLU A 23 -6.32 -10.68 -1.65
C GLU A 23 -7.34 -10.87 -0.50
N TRP A 24 -6.83 -11.03 0.72
CA TRP A 24 -7.68 -11.30 1.89
C TRP A 24 -8.61 -10.12 2.15
N ARG A 25 -9.83 -10.42 2.61
CA ARG A 25 -10.90 -9.41 2.78
C ARG A 25 -10.46 -8.24 3.67
N ILE A 26 -9.67 -8.50 4.70
CA ILE A 26 -9.16 -7.47 5.61
C ILE A 26 -8.30 -6.40 4.92
N PHE A 27 -7.69 -6.72 3.78
CA PHE A 27 -6.85 -5.79 3.03
C PHE A 27 -7.62 -4.98 1.98
N ARG A 28 -8.90 -5.26 1.71
CA ARG A 28 -9.64 -4.60 0.61
C ARG A 28 -9.88 -3.12 0.82
N THR A 29 -9.98 -2.68 2.06
CA THR A 29 -10.29 -1.31 2.44
C THR A 29 -9.37 -0.85 3.57
N PRO A 30 -8.07 -0.65 3.29
CA PRO A 30 -7.14 -0.15 4.31
C PRO A 30 -7.48 1.29 4.69
N ASP A 31 -7.18 1.67 5.93
CA ASP A 31 -7.09 3.07 6.30
C ASP A 31 -5.79 3.64 5.71
N TRP A 32 -5.90 4.23 4.51
CA TRP A 32 -4.74 4.74 3.77
C TRP A 32 -4.03 5.89 4.46
N ASP A 33 -4.75 6.71 5.22
CA ASP A 33 -4.16 7.82 5.95
C ASP A 33 -3.31 7.29 7.10
N ARG A 34 -3.79 6.26 7.81
CA ARG A 34 -3.00 5.53 8.81
C ARG A 34 -1.79 4.85 8.19
N VAL A 35 -1.95 4.15 7.06
CA VAL A 35 -0.83 3.50 6.35
C VAL A 35 0.26 4.52 6.02
N LYS A 36 -0.13 5.64 5.40
CA LYS A 36 0.78 6.72 5.02
C LYS A 36 1.52 7.30 6.23
N SER A 37 0.83 7.49 7.36
CA SER A 37 1.43 8.06 8.57
C SER A 37 2.47 7.17 9.26
N LEU A 38 2.37 5.84 9.10
CA LEU A 38 3.24 4.88 9.76
C LEU A 38 4.52 4.59 8.95
N MET A 39 4.45 4.72 7.63
CA MET A 39 5.54 4.37 6.72
C MET A 39 6.57 5.51 6.61
N ALA A 40 7.84 5.15 6.42
CA ALA A 40 8.89 6.12 6.12
C ALA A 40 8.70 6.72 4.71
N ARG A 41 8.30 5.87 3.76
CA ARG A 41 7.92 6.25 2.39
C ARG A 41 6.66 5.49 2.00
N PRO A 42 5.57 6.17 1.59
CA PRO A 42 4.29 5.51 1.31
C PRO A 42 4.28 4.90 -0.10
N ILE A 43 5.07 3.84 -0.30
CA ILE A 43 5.10 3.07 -1.54
C ILE A 43 4.24 1.81 -1.35
N VAL A 44 3.26 1.61 -2.22
CA VAL A 44 2.40 0.43 -2.25
C VAL A 44 2.68 -0.36 -3.52
N ILE A 45 2.99 -1.64 -3.38
CA ILE A 45 3.12 -2.60 -4.47
C ILE A 45 1.93 -3.54 -4.38
N ASP A 46 0.97 -3.34 -5.27
CA ASP A 46 -0.26 -4.12 -5.33
C ASP A 46 -0.08 -5.30 -6.29
N GLY A 47 0.34 -6.43 -5.74
CA GLY A 47 0.50 -7.69 -6.48
C GLY A 47 -0.83 -8.29 -6.96
N ARG A 48 -1.97 -7.81 -6.44
CA ARG A 48 -3.30 -8.36 -6.70
C ARG A 48 -4.22 -7.40 -7.45
N ASN A 49 -3.73 -6.20 -7.77
CA ASN A 49 -4.47 -5.17 -8.51
C ASN A 49 -5.83 -4.81 -7.84
N GLN A 50 -5.88 -4.92 -6.51
CA GLN A 50 -7.04 -4.68 -5.65
C GLN A 50 -7.36 -3.20 -5.46
N TYR A 51 -6.36 -2.32 -5.50
CA TYR A 51 -6.50 -0.90 -5.20
C TYR A 51 -6.60 -0.07 -6.48
N ASP A 52 -7.26 1.08 -6.39
CA ASP A 52 -7.27 2.08 -7.46
C ASP A 52 -5.98 2.93 -7.37
N PRO A 53 -5.05 2.81 -8.35
CA PRO A 53 -3.82 3.59 -8.32
C PRO A 53 -4.06 5.10 -8.33
N ARG A 54 -5.16 5.59 -8.92
CA ARG A 54 -5.47 7.03 -8.97
C ARG A 54 -5.91 7.55 -7.61
N GLU A 55 -6.68 6.76 -6.87
CA GLU A 55 -7.08 7.09 -5.50
C GLU A 55 -5.84 7.23 -4.60
N LEU A 56 -4.94 6.25 -4.67
CA LEU A 56 -3.71 6.27 -3.87
C LEU A 56 -2.80 7.44 -4.27
N ALA A 57 -2.66 7.75 -5.57
CA ALA A 57 -1.92 8.92 -6.02
C ALA A 57 -2.51 10.22 -5.47
N GLY A 58 -3.83 10.39 -5.50
CA GLY A 58 -4.51 11.57 -4.92
C GLY A 58 -4.28 11.74 -3.41
N ARG A 59 -3.92 10.67 -2.71
CA ARG A 59 -3.54 10.68 -1.28
C ARG A 59 -2.02 10.86 -1.08
N GLY A 60 -1.24 10.99 -2.14
CA GLY A 60 0.22 11.07 -2.09
C GLY A 60 0.89 9.73 -1.73
N ILE A 61 0.29 8.61 -2.17
CA ILE A 61 0.83 7.26 -2.03
C ILE A 61 1.22 6.75 -3.42
N ASP A 62 2.47 6.33 -3.58
CA ASP A 62 2.95 5.75 -4.83
C ASP A 62 2.50 4.30 -4.94
N CYS A 63 1.52 4.00 -5.80
CA CYS A 63 0.97 2.67 -5.99
C CYS A 63 1.48 2.03 -7.30
N TYR A 64 2.00 0.81 -7.23
CA TYR A 64 2.48 0.03 -8.38
C TYR A 64 1.61 -1.21 -8.55
N GLY A 65 0.87 -1.31 -9.65
CA GLY A 65 0.06 -2.48 -9.97
C GLY A 65 0.72 -3.39 -11.01
N ILE A 66 0.45 -4.69 -10.94
CA ILE A 66 0.95 -5.66 -11.92
C ILE A 66 0.32 -5.38 -13.29
N GLY A 67 1.15 -5.16 -14.31
CA GLY A 67 0.70 -4.79 -15.65
C GLY A 67 0.09 -3.39 -15.75
N ARG A 68 0.14 -2.57 -14.69
CA ARG A 68 -0.40 -1.20 -14.65
C ARG A 68 0.68 -0.12 -14.54
N GLY A 69 1.87 -0.48 -14.04
CA GLY A 69 2.93 0.49 -13.76
C GLY A 69 2.64 1.33 -12.51
N ARG A 70 3.35 2.46 -12.36
CA ARG A 70 3.19 3.39 -11.23
C ARG A 70 1.92 4.22 -11.39
N SER A 71 1.23 4.47 -10.28
CA SER A 71 0.18 5.47 -10.13
C SER A 71 0.70 6.82 -10.56
N ARG A 72 0.15 7.36 -11.65
CA ARG A 72 0.40 8.74 -12.07
C ARG A 72 -0.82 9.55 -11.67
N GLU A 73 -0.60 10.75 -11.13
CA GLU A 73 -1.64 11.76 -11.08
C GLU A 73 -2.20 11.93 -12.50
N ALA A 74 -3.54 12.05 -12.62
CA ALA A 74 -4.13 12.49 -13.86
C ALA A 74 -3.56 13.88 -14.13
N ARG A 75 -2.81 14.00 -15.22
CA ARG A 75 -2.27 15.27 -15.68
C ARG A 75 -3.41 16.24 -16.02
#